data_AF-A0A8H7S3A8-F1
#
_entry.id   AF-A0A8H7S3A8-F1
#
_cell.length_a   1.000
_cell.length_b   1.000
_cell.length_c   1.000
_cell.angle_alpha   90.00
_cell.angle_beta   90.00
_cell.angle_gamma   90.00
#
_symmetry.space_group_name_H-M   'P 1'
#
loop_
_entity.id
_entity.type
_entity.pdbx_description
1 polymer ?
#
loop_
_entity_poly.entity_id
_entity_poly.type
_entity_poly.pdbx_seq_one_letter_code
_entity_poly.pdbx_strand_id
1 'polypeptide(L)'
;MNKAQNTLRDLQAAIENESLAGESTHYTRRSAAVATLANALYQSNLSNGPTQQPQQLPYYYYNNRSNSHSQRNQGLYGRRADGVYVRLSCPVCKRDDFANRQGFLNHCRLSHKLEFGPYEQTMIQCGTPVDESQVPMDDPCRSRPITMPIPPIK
;
A
#
# COMPACT_ATOMS: atom_id res chain seq x y z
N MET A 1 43.75 15.63 9.72
CA MET A 1 42.95 16.73 9.13
C MET A 1 42.16 16.33 7.87
N ASN A 2 42.40 15.18 7.23
CA ASN A 2 41.72 14.80 5.97
C ASN A 2 40.24 14.37 6.09
N LYS A 3 39.80 13.85 7.25
CA LYS A 3 38.40 13.40 7.40
C LYS A 3 37.40 14.55 7.29
N ALA A 4 37.72 15.70 7.89
CA ALA A 4 36.87 16.88 7.86
C ALA A 4 36.73 17.48 6.45
N GLN A 5 37.82 17.45 5.66
CA GLN A 5 37.79 17.92 4.28
C GLN A 5 37.01 16.96 3.37
N ASN A 6 37.13 15.65 3.59
CA ASN A 6 36.35 14.65 2.86
C ASN A 6 34.86 14.78 3.20
N THR A 7 34.50 14.95 4.47
CA THR A 7 33.09 15.16 4.85
C THR A 7 32.52 16.44 4.25
N LEU A 8 33.31 17.52 4.18
CA LEU A 8 32.85 18.76 3.54
C LEU A 8 32.62 18.57 2.04
N ARG A 9 33.50 17.83 1.37
CA ARG A 9 33.36 17.51 -0.05
C ARG A 9 32.13 16.62 -0.31
N ASP A 10 31.89 15.62 0.52
CA ASP A 10 30.71 14.75 0.42
C ASP A 10 29.42 15.54 0.64
N LEU A 11 29.41 16.46 1.61
CA LEU A 11 28.26 17.34 1.87
C LEU A 11 28.02 18.31 0.71
N GLN A 12 29.07 18.89 0.12
CA GLN A 12 28.95 19.75 -1.06
C GLN A 12 28.40 19.00 -2.27
N ALA A 13 28.89 17.78 -2.52
CA ALA A 13 28.39 16.94 -3.60
C ALA A 13 26.92 16.53 -3.40
N ALA A 14 26.49 16.30 -2.16
CA ALA A 14 25.10 16.03 -1.83
C ALA A 14 24.19 17.22 -2.13
N ILE A 15 24.62 18.44 -1.76
CA ILE A 15 23.86 19.68 -2.02
C ILE A 15 23.74 19.95 -3.53
N GLU A 16 24.82 19.75 -4.29
CA GLU A 16 24.78 19.90 -5.75
C GLU A 16 23.81 18.90 -6.40
N ASN A 17 23.81 17.64 -5.95
CA ASN A 17 22.89 16.62 -6.43
C ASN A 17 21.42 16.92 -6.08
N GLU A 18 21.14 17.47 -4.90
CA GLU A 18 19.78 17.91 -4.54
C GLU A 18 19.33 19.12 -5.39
N SER A 19 20.24 20.05 -5.72
CA SER A 19 19.94 21.21 -6.56
C SER A 19 19.66 20.84 -8.03
N LEU A 20 20.32 19.79 -8.54
CA LEU A 20 20.06 19.20 -9.87
C LEU A 20 18.75 18.41 -9.91
N ALA A 21 18.22 17.96 -8.77
CA ALA A 21 16.92 17.32 -8.64
C ALA A 21 15.76 18.33 -8.56
N GLY A 22 15.98 19.57 -9.01
CA GLY A 22 14.94 20.57 -9.21
C GLY A 22 13.86 20.06 -10.17
N GLU A 23 12.63 20.09 -9.68
CA GLU A 23 11.38 19.81 -10.39
C GLU A 23 11.19 18.39 -10.94
N SER A 24 10.92 17.42 -10.06
CA SER A 24 10.31 16.16 -10.50
C SER A 24 9.34 15.58 -9.47
N THR A 25 8.07 15.61 -9.87
CA THR A 25 6.96 14.69 -9.55
C THR A 25 7.22 13.60 -8.50
N HIS A 26 6.46 13.65 -7.40
CA HIS A 26 6.28 12.63 -6.36
C HIS A 26 6.95 11.28 -6.63
N TYR A 27 8.18 11.11 -6.12
CA TYR A 27 8.86 9.84 -6.14
C TYR A 27 8.28 8.92 -5.06
N THR A 28 7.82 7.74 -5.43
CA THR A 28 7.48 6.69 -4.48
C THR A 28 8.69 5.79 -4.26
N ARG A 29 8.74 5.08 -3.13
CA ARG A 29 9.85 4.18 -2.79
C ARG A 29 10.14 3.12 -3.86
N ARG A 30 9.14 2.75 -4.68
CA ARG A 30 9.28 1.83 -5.83
C ARG A 30 9.82 2.50 -7.09
N SER A 31 9.49 3.76 -7.37
CA SER A 31 10.01 4.47 -8.55
C SER A 31 11.49 4.86 -8.38
N ALA A 32 11.93 5.13 -7.14
CA ALA A 32 13.35 5.34 -6.83
C ALA A 32 14.22 4.11 -7.20
N ALA A 33 13.77 2.90 -6.88
CA ALA A 33 14.53 1.68 -7.19
C ALA A 33 14.70 1.43 -8.70
N VAL A 34 13.69 1.77 -9.51
CA VAL A 34 13.77 1.67 -10.97
C VAL A 34 14.75 2.69 -11.54
N ALA A 35 14.75 3.93 -11.04
CA ALA A 35 15.71 4.95 -11.45
C ALA A 35 17.16 4.59 -11.08
N THR A 36 17.38 4.03 -9.88
CA THR A 36 18.71 3.57 -9.44
C THR A 36 19.22 2.41 -10.29
N LEU A 37 18.36 1.43 -10.62
CA LEU A 37 18.73 0.32 -11.53
C LEU A 37 19.05 0.81 -12.95
N ALA A 38 18.25 1.73 -13.48
CA ALA A 38 18.50 2.31 -14.80
C ALA A 38 19.86 3.04 -14.85
N ASN A 39 20.20 3.82 -13.82
CA ASN A 39 21.51 4.47 -13.72
C ASN A 39 22.67 3.49 -13.54
N ALA A 40 22.47 2.38 -12.81
CA ALA A 40 23.48 1.35 -12.66
C ALA A 40 23.79 0.63 -13.99
N LEU A 41 22.76 0.32 -14.78
CA LEU A 41 22.92 -0.28 -16.12
C LEU A 41 23.54 0.70 -17.13
N TYR A 42 23.32 2.00 -16.96
CA TYR A 42 23.96 3.02 -17.78
C TYR A 42 25.46 3.12 -17.49
N GLN A 43 25.88 3.11 -16.22
CA GLN A 43 27.29 3.17 -15.85
C GLN A 43 28.11 1.98 -16.36
N SER A 44 27.51 0.81 -16.52
CA SER A 44 28.21 -0.36 -17.09
C SER A 44 28.57 -0.25 -18.58
N ASN A 45 28.04 0.75 -19.31
CA ASN A 45 28.23 0.87 -20.77
C ASN A 45 29.19 2.01 -21.22
N LEU A 46 29.96 2.64 -20.31
CA LEU A 46 30.81 3.81 -20.65
C LEU A 46 32.24 3.51 -21.13
N SER A 47 32.56 2.28 -21.56
CA SER A 47 33.80 2.02 -22.31
C SER A 47 33.52 1.88 -23.81
N ASN A 48 33.70 3.00 -24.52
CA ASN A 48 33.82 3.19 -25.98
C ASN A 48 32.60 3.79 -26.73
N GLY A 49 32.77 5.00 -27.29
CA GLY A 49 32.13 5.43 -28.54
C GLY A 49 30.93 6.40 -28.42
N PRO A 50 30.68 7.25 -29.44
CA PRO A 50 30.30 8.65 -29.25
C PRO A 50 28.80 8.92 -29.17
N THR A 51 28.47 10.01 -28.46
CA THR A 51 27.26 10.85 -28.53
C THR A 51 26.08 10.27 -29.32
N GLN A 52 25.14 9.66 -28.61
CA GLN A 52 23.75 9.58 -29.04
C GLN A 52 22.89 10.21 -27.94
N GLN A 53 22.06 11.16 -28.36
CA GLN A 53 21.09 11.87 -27.53
C GLN A 53 20.28 10.86 -26.68
N PRO A 54 19.87 11.22 -25.45
CA PRO A 54 19.00 10.36 -24.67
C PRO A 54 17.71 10.14 -25.46
N GLN A 55 17.55 8.91 -25.99
CA GLN A 55 16.31 8.44 -26.59
C GLN A 55 15.24 8.54 -25.50
N GLN A 56 14.37 9.54 -25.66
CA GLN A 56 13.28 9.83 -24.74
C GLN A 56 12.45 8.56 -24.57
N LEU A 57 12.57 7.90 -23.41
CA LEU A 57 11.71 6.76 -23.12
C LEU A 57 10.25 7.26 -23.14
N PRO A 58 9.37 6.59 -23.89
CA PRO A 58 8.06 7.13 -24.19
C PRO A 58 7.23 7.29 -22.92
N TYR A 59 6.52 8.42 -22.85
CA TYR A 59 5.73 8.95 -21.73
C TYR A 59 4.58 8.05 -21.21
N TYR A 60 4.53 6.77 -21.59
CA TYR A 60 3.44 5.85 -21.23
C TYR A 60 3.76 4.87 -20.08
N TYR A 61 4.95 4.93 -19.44
CA TYR A 61 5.27 4.00 -18.34
C TYR A 61 4.78 4.46 -16.94
N TYR A 62 4.03 5.55 -16.85
CA TYR A 62 3.28 5.86 -15.62
C TYR A 62 1.82 5.55 -15.85
N ASN A 63 1.45 4.28 -15.66
CA ASN A 63 0.15 3.85 -15.10
C ASN A 63 -0.05 2.35 -15.34
N ASN A 64 0.49 1.53 -14.44
CA ASN A 64 -0.05 0.19 -14.22
C ASN A 64 -0.57 0.04 -12.79
N ARG A 65 -1.38 1.01 -12.36
CA ARG A 65 -2.42 0.77 -11.35
C ARG A 65 -3.72 0.33 -12.01
N SER A 66 -3.61 -0.28 -13.19
CA SER A 66 -4.71 -0.83 -13.96
C SER A 66 -5.05 -2.21 -13.38
N ASN A 67 -6.25 -2.29 -12.81
CA ASN A 67 -7.10 -3.47 -12.88
C ASN A 67 -6.78 -4.71 -12.05
N SER A 68 -6.25 -4.57 -10.83
CA SER A 68 -6.54 -5.57 -9.79
C SER A 68 -7.91 -5.39 -9.13
N HIS A 69 -8.76 -4.48 -9.64
CA HIS A 69 -10.15 -4.33 -9.17
C HIS A 69 -11.17 -5.10 -10.02
N SER A 70 -10.75 -5.63 -11.17
CA SER A 70 -11.63 -6.34 -12.11
C SER A 70 -11.85 -7.81 -11.74
N GLN A 71 -11.04 -8.36 -10.84
CA GLN A 71 -11.31 -9.67 -10.25
C GLN A 71 -12.22 -9.53 -9.03
N ARG A 72 -13.51 -9.39 -9.34
CA ARG A 72 -14.68 -9.74 -8.54
C ARG A 72 -14.79 -8.98 -7.21
N ASN A 73 -15.78 -8.09 -7.13
CA ASN A 73 -16.33 -7.53 -5.89
C ASN A 73 -16.90 -8.63 -4.96
N GLN A 74 -16.05 -9.55 -4.52
CA GLN A 74 -16.33 -10.41 -3.38
C GLN A 74 -16.13 -9.52 -2.17
N GLY A 75 -17.24 -9.18 -1.51
CA GLY A 75 -17.22 -8.33 -0.33
C GLY A 75 -16.24 -8.84 0.73
N LEU A 76 -15.77 -7.94 1.57
CA LEU A 76 -14.78 -8.28 2.59
C LEU A 76 -15.43 -9.07 3.74
N TYR A 77 -14.98 -10.31 3.97
CA TYR A 77 -15.46 -11.14 5.08
C TYR A 77 -14.56 -11.09 6.31
N GLY A 78 -15.16 -11.34 7.47
CA GLY A 78 -14.51 -11.43 8.76
C GLY A 78 -15.14 -12.54 9.61
N ARG A 79 -14.43 -12.97 10.66
CA ARG A 79 -14.93 -13.95 11.62
C ARG A 79 -14.82 -13.36 13.02
N ARG A 80 -15.95 -13.27 13.70
CA ARG A 80 -16.06 -12.77 15.07
C ARG A 80 -15.55 -13.79 16.09
N ALA A 81 -15.32 -13.33 17.32
CA ALA A 81 -14.96 -14.15 18.47
C ALA A 81 -16.03 -15.20 18.87
N ASP A 82 -17.28 -15.02 18.48
CA ASP A 82 -18.36 -16.02 18.64
C ASP A 82 -18.35 -17.10 17.54
N GLY A 83 -17.44 -16.98 16.57
CA GLY A 83 -17.32 -17.89 15.43
C GLY A 83 -18.21 -17.52 14.24
N VAL A 84 -19.05 -16.49 14.36
CA VAL A 84 -19.96 -16.07 13.30
C VAL A 84 -19.20 -15.31 12.20
N TYR A 85 -19.50 -15.65 10.96
CA TYR A 85 -19.00 -14.94 9.79
C TYR A 85 -19.78 -13.65 9.57
N VAL A 86 -19.07 -12.59 9.21
CA VAL A 86 -19.65 -11.29 8.90
C VAL A 86 -19.11 -10.75 7.57
N ARG A 87 -19.95 -10.06 6.81
CA ARG A 87 -19.54 -9.24 5.66
C ARG A 87 -19.43 -7.80 6.11
N LEU A 88 -18.28 -7.18 5.86
CA LEU A 88 -17.99 -5.81 6.26
C LEU A 88 -18.54 -4.80 5.25
N SER A 89 -19.21 -3.78 5.77
CA SER A 89 -19.65 -2.62 5.01
C SER A 89 -19.39 -1.34 5.80
N CYS A 90 -19.14 -0.23 5.11
CA CYS A 90 -18.95 1.05 5.78
C CYS A 90 -20.26 1.46 6.49
N PRO A 91 -20.23 1.82 7.79
CA PRO A 91 -21.46 2.14 8.51
C PRO A 91 -22.13 3.42 7.98
N VAL A 92 -21.36 4.35 7.38
CA VAL A 92 -21.83 5.65 6.88
C VAL A 92 -22.33 5.56 5.45
N CYS A 93 -21.49 5.13 4.51
CA CYS A 93 -21.83 5.12 3.08
C CYS A 93 -22.25 3.75 2.53
N LYS A 94 -22.25 2.70 3.35
CA LYS A 94 -22.62 1.31 3.00
C LYS A 94 -21.78 0.66 1.89
N ARG A 95 -20.69 1.30 1.49
CA ARG A 95 -19.68 0.72 0.60
C ARG A 95 -19.15 -0.60 1.16
N ASP A 96 -19.01 -1.64 0.34
CA ASP A 96 -18.63 -3.00 0.77
C ASP A 96 -17.63 -3.71 -0.19
N ASP A 97 -17.20 -3.01 -1.24
CA ASP A 97 -16.24 -3.43 -2.26
C ASP A 97 -14.79 -3.19 -1.83
N PHE A 98 -14.41 -3.71 -0.65
CA PHE A 98 -13.04 -3.57 -0.15
C PHE A 98 -12.21 -4.82 -0.43
N ALA A 99 -11.04 -4.64 -1.04
CA ALA A 99 -10.11 -5.75 -1.29
C ALA A 99 -9.51 -6.36 -0.02
N ASN A 100 -9.37 -5.57 1.05
CA ASN A 100 -8.82 -6.03 2.32
C ASN A 100 -9.23 -5.13 3.49
N ARG A 101 -8.99 -5.61 4.72
CA ARG A 101 -9.30 -4.90 5.96
C ARG A 101 -8.61 -3.54 6.09
N GLN A 102 -7.36 -3.40 5.64
CA GLN A 102 -6.67 -2.12 5.72
C GLN A 102 -7.32 -1.07 4.81
N GLY A 103 -7.76 -1.47 3.62
CA GLY A 103 -8.53 -0.65 2.69
C GLY A 103 -9.85 -0.19 3.31
N PHE A 104 -10.57 -1.09 3.96
CA PHE A 104 -11.79 -0.77 4.71
C PHE A 104 -11.55 0.26 5.82
N LEU A 105 -10.53 0.05 6.67
CA LEU A 105 -10.19 0.96 7.77
C LEU A 105 -9.76 2.34 7.24
N ASN A 106 -8.93 2.37 6.19
CA ASN A 106 -8.50 3.60 5.55
C ASN A 106 -9.68 4.37 4.96
N HIS A 107 -10.62 3.68 4.32
CA HIS A 107 -11.82 4.30 3.78
C HIS A 107 -12.63 4.99 4.89
N CYS A 108 -12.87 4.30 6.01
CA CYS A 108 -13.63 4.86 7.13
C CYS A 108 -12.90 6.06 7.77
N ARG A 109 -11.58 5.97 7.93
CA ARG A 109 -10.78 7.05 8.51
C ARG A 109 -10.72 8.30 7.62
N LEU A 110 -10.40 8.15 6.34
CA LEU A 110 -10.18 9.29 5.45
C LEU A 110 -11.48 9.90 4.94
N SER A 111 -12.48 9.06 4.63
CA SER A 111 -13.75 9.54 4.03
C SER A 111 -14.75 10.02 5.07
N HIS A 112 -14.69 9.47 6.29
CA HIS A 112 -15.71 9.70 7.32
C HIS A 112 -15.14 10.11 8.69
N LYS A 113 -13.81 10.21 8.84
CA LYS A 113 -13.14 10.51 10.12
C LYS A 113 -13.53 9.52 11.22
N LEU A 114 -13.82 8.27 10.84
CA LEU A 114 -14.16 7.20 11.77
C LEU A 114 -12.92 6.37 12.10
N GLU A 115 -12.68 6.18 13.39
CA GLU A 115 -11.63 5.32 13.91
C GLU A 115 -12.27 4.17 14.68
N PHE A 116 -11.84 2.94 14.37
CA PHE A 116 -12.33 1.75 15.06
C PHE A 116 -11.29 1.28 16.07
N GLY A 117 -11.80 0.77 17.19
CA GLY A 117 -11.00 0.14 18.23
C GLY A 117 -10.53 -1.27 17.84
N PRO A 118 -10.52 -2.22 18.79
CA PRO A 118 -10.12 -3.59 18.54
C PRO A 118 -10.87 -4.24 17.36
N TYR A 119 -10.27 -5.26 16.75
CA TYR A 119 -10.86 -5.98 15.61
C TYR A 119 -12.31 -6.40 15.86
N GLU A 120 -12.60 -6.96 17.04
CA GLU A 120 -13.96 -7.43 17.38
C GLU A 120 -14.97 -6.28 17.37
N GLN A 121 -14.59 -5.10 17.87
CA GLN A 121 -15.45 -3.92 17.83
C GLN A 121 -15.76 -3.50 16.40
N THR A 122 -14.79 -3.60 15.50
CA THR A 122 -15.02 -3.35 14.07
C THR A 122 -15.99 -4.37 13.46
N MET A 123 -15.84 -5.67 13.78
CA MET A 123 -16.73 -6.71 13.26
C MET A 123 -18.17 -6.57 13.80
N ILE A 124 -18.33 -6.14 15.04
CA ILE A 124 -19.64 -5.92 15.66
C ILE A 124 -20.33 -4.69 15.07
N GLN A 125 -19.58 -3.59 14.89
CA GLN A 125 -20.16 -2.32 14.43
C GLN A 125 -20.42 -2.28 12.92
N CYS A 126 -19.56 -2.92 12.12
CA CYS A 126 -19.56 -2.79 10.65
C CYS A 126 -19.91 -4.09 9.93
N GLY A 127 -19.97 -5.22 10.65
CA GLY A 127 -20.21 -6.54 10.08
C GLY A 127 -21.69 -6.90 10.08
N THR A 128 -22.18 -7.32 8.90
CA THR A 128 -23.48 -7.97 8.76
C THR A 128 -23.28 -9.48 8.86
N PRO A 129 -23.97 -10.20 9.77
CA PRO A 129 -23.84 -11.65 9.88
C PRO A 129 -24.23 -12.33 8.56
N VAL A 130 -23.43 -13.32 8.14
CA VAL A 130 -23.65 -14.12 6.94
C VAL A 130 -23.47 -15.60 7.24
N ASP A 131 -24.17 -16.44 6.49
CA ASP A 131 -23.99 -17.88 6.57
C ASP A 131 -22.62 -18.31 6.04
N GLU A 132 -22.10 -19.41 6.60
CA GLU A 132 -20.82 -19.97 6.20
C GLU A 132 -20.77 -20.36 4.71
N SER A 133 -21.92 -20.70 4.10
CA SER A 133 -22.01 -21.03 2.68
C SER A 133 -21.74 -19.84 1.75
N GLN A 134 -21.88 -18.61 2.24
CA GLN A 134 -21.64 -17.38 1.46
C GLN A 134 -20.18 -16.95 1.46
N VAL A 135 -19.39 -17.45 2.42
CA VAL A 135 -17.97 -17.12 2.55
C VAL A 135 -17.15 -18.04 1.64
N PRO A 136 -16.30 -17.52 0.75
CA PRO A 136 -15.43 -18.35 -0.07
C PRO A 136 -14.56 -19.29 0.78
N MET A 137 -14.28 -20.50 0.27
CA MET A 137 -13.48 -21.48 1.00
C MET A 137 -12.02 -21.03 1.17
N ASP A 138 -11.51 -20.24 0.22
CA ASP A 138 -10.15 -19.69 0.24
C ASP A 138 -10.03 -18.38 1.03
N ASP A 139 -11.12 -17.91 1.68
CA ASP A 139 -11.09 -16.64 2.40
C ASP A 139 -10.26 -16.74 3.70
N PRO A 140 -9.31 -15.81 3.93
CA PRO A 140 -8.45 -15.82 5.12
C PRO A 140 -9.21 -15.68 6.44
N CYS A 141 -10.47 -15.24 6.45
CA CYS A 141 -11.25 -15.18 7.68
C CYS A 141 -11.52 -16.56 8.29
N ARG A 142 -11.47 -17.65 7.50
CA ARG A 142 -11.72 -19.01 7.96
C ARG A 142 -10.62 -19.56 8.87
N SER A 143 -9.37 -19.15 8.66
CA SER A 143 -8.22 -19.59 9.46
C SER A 143 -8.09 -18.87 10.80
N ARG A 144 -8.87 -17.81 11.03
CA ARG A 144 -8.81 -17.05 12.28
C ARG A 144 -9.31 -17.92 13.44
N PRO A 145 -8.52 -18.05 14.53
CA PRO A 145 -8.95 -18.80 15.70
C PRO A 145 -10.08 -18.08 16.42
N ILE A 146 -11.08 -18.85 16.84
CA ILE A 146 -12.15 -18.37 17.72
C ILE A 146 -11.52 -18.21 19.11
N THR A 147 -11.27 -16.96 19.49
CA THR A 147 -10.92 -16.63 20.87
C THR A 147 -12.22 -16.32 21.57
N MET A 148 -12.61 -17.17 22.53
CA MET A 148 -13.81 -16.96 23.35
C MET A 148 -13.84 -15.51 23.89
N PRO A 149 -15.03 -14.90 24.02
CA PRO A 149 -15.14 -13.49 24.36
C PRO A 149 -14.46 -13.19 25.69
N ILE A 150 -13.64 -12.13 25.70
CA ILE A 150 -13.25 -11.46 26.94
C ILE A 150 -14.56 -10.92 27.54
N PRO A 151 -14.91 -11.27 28.78
CA PRO A 151 -16.13 -10.81 29.41
C PRO A 151 -16.19 -9.27 29.39
N PRO A 152 -17.39 -8.68 29.26
CA PRO A 152 -17.54 -7.23 29.28
C PRO A 152 -16.92 -6.69 30.56
N ILE A 153 -16.02 -5.72 30.42
CA ILE A 153 -15.51 -4.94 31.55
C ILE A 153 -16.72 -4.13 32.04
N LYS A 154 -17.27 -4.53 33.19
CA LYS A 154 -18.35 -3.81 33.89
C LYS A 154 -17.84 -2.49 34.43
#